data_AF-A0A5N5J0M0-F1
#
_entry.id   AF-A0A5N5J0M0-F1
#
_cell.length_a   1.000
_cell.length_b   1.000
_cell.length_c   1.000
_cell.angle_alpha   90.00
_cell.angle_beta   90.00
_cell.angle_gamma   90.00
#
_symmetry.space_group_name_H-M   'P 1'
#
loop_
_entity.id
_entity.type
_entity.pdbx_description
1 polymer ?
#
loop_
_entity_poly.entity_id
_entity_poly.type
_entity_poly.pdbx_seq_one_letter_code
_entity_poly.pdbx_strand_id
1 'polypeptide(L)'
;MAARTGQAPLKDQAKPYQWVKLNIFARWLPAGTRVVVLVFDADPHMADRIPRLLLGELDEGELADLFWIYPRLLQEVVRLQDEAVWAIRDQVRAAENNRDTSSRPRPDYRHLHELARHAIHVFETLDVAVATASSILHQHDRLMTDAAYKLRYVSVRVHDRLLFFQQILYSLRSRSASNKERLLNEIGLAFNTVAQHDSGISVQIGRAAKADSEAMKTISFVALAFLPATFICAVFSMSFFTFNGDSGEWMISDRFWIYWVIAVPVTLLTSMVWHYWQQIFSLELVGEAEEHTTRVKTGLAKLFSNVRDIERAEIS
;
A
#
# COMPACT_ATOMS: atom_id res chain seq x y z
N MET A 1 -6.30 -2.32 21.56
CA MET A 1 -6.94 -3.61 21.83
C MET A 1 -8.38 -3.53 21.32
N ALA A 2 -8.84 -4.41 20.43
CA ALA A 2 -10.14 -4.27 19.76
C ALA A 2 -10.96 -5.57 19.83
N ALA A 3 -12.07 -5.53 20.57
CA ALA A 3 -13.11 -6.55 20.53
C ALA A 3 -14.41 -5.86 20.09
N ARG A 4 -15.09 -6.42 19.09
CA ARG A 4 -16.25 -5.78 18.42
C ARG A 4 -17.54 -6.42 18.92
N THR A 5 -18.44 -5.62 19.46
CA THR A 5 -19.85 -5.97 19.72
C THR A 5 -20.71 -5.39 18.59
N GLY A 6 -21.77 -6.12 18.19
CA GLY A 6 -22.54 -5.85 16.97
C GLY A 6 -23.52 -4.67 17.03
N GLN A 7 -23.85 -4.19 15.82
CA GLN A 7 -24.98 -3.37 15.36
C GLN A 7 -24.91 -1.82 15.37
N ALA A 8 -24.98 -1.32 14.12
CA ALA A 8 -25.27 -0.03 13.44
C ALA A 8 -25.42 1.33 14.18
N PRO A 9 -25.11 2.46 13.48
CA PRO A 9 -24.51 3.65 14.11
C PRO A 9 -25.39 4.90 14.15
N LEU A 10 -25.12 5.84 15.07
CA LEU A 10 -25.25 7.31 14.87
C LEU A 10 -24.69 8.12 16.07
N LYS A 11 -23.85 9.13 15.73
CA LYS A 11 -23.31 10.29 16.50
C LYS A 11 -22.50 10.03 17.79
N ASP A 12 -21.27 10.55 17.79
CA ASP A 12 -20.19 10.38 18.79
C ASP A 12 -19.73 8.95 19.04
N GLN A 13 -19.32 8.28 17.96
CA GLN A 13 -18.75 6.93 18.05
C GLN A 13 -17.45 6.95 18.85
N ALA A 14 -17.54 6.53 20.11
CA ALA A 14 -16.44 5.93 20.84
C ALA A 14 -15.73 4.97 19.87
N LYS A 15 -14.42 5.16 19.71
CA LYS A 15 -13.62 4.34 18.80
C LYS A 15 -13.85 2.86 19.14
N PRO A 16 -14.00 1.95 18.15
CA PRO A 16 -14.34 0.53 18.39
C PRO A 16 -13.17 -0.28 19.01
N TYR A 17 -12.22 0.40 19.64
CA TYR A 17 -11.03 -0.15 20.24
C TYR A 17 -10.66 0.69 21.46
N GLN A 18 -10.09 0.05 22.46
CA GLN A 18 -9.59 0.68 23.67
C GLN A 18 -8.11 0.33 23.85
N TRP A 19 -7.31 1.30 24.27
CA TRP A 19 -5.91 1.06 24.64
C TRP A 19 -5.82 0.99 26.14
N VAL A 20 -5.44 -0.19 26.64
CA VAL A 20 -5.18 -0.41 28.05
C VAL A 20 -3.76 0.03 28.35
N LYS A 21 -3.59 0.88 29.36
CA LYS A 21 -2.28 1.31 29.85
C LYS A 21 -1.97 0.61 31.17
N LEU A 22 -0.73 0.14 31.33
CA LEU A 22 -0.24 -0.49 32.55
C LEU A 22 1.01 0.26 33.00
N ASN A 23 0.80 1.28 33.82
CA ASN A 23 1.88 2.07 34.41
C ASN A 23 2.01 1.66 35.88
N ILE A 24 2.93 0.74 36.16
CA ILE A 24 3.09 0.14 37.49
C ILE A 24 4.49 0.45 38.00
N PHE A 25 4.55 0.98 39.21
CA PHE A 25 5.79 1.16 39.96
C PHE A 25 5.74 0.30 41.21
N ALA A 26 6.75 -0.54 41.41
CA ALA A 26 6.86 -1.38 42.58
C ALA A 26 8.13 -1.03 43.36
N ARG A 27 7.99 -0.91 44.69
CA ARG A 27 9.10 -0.68 45.60
C ARG A 27 9.00 -1.58 46.81
N TRP A 28 10.10 -2.25 47.12
CA TRP A 28 10.26 -2.97 48.37
C TRP A 28 10.78 -2.04 49.47
N LEU A 29 10.25 -2.21 50.68
CA LEU A 29 10.63 -1.46 51.88
C LEU A 29 11.37 -2.36 52.89
N PRO A 30 12.60 -2.00 53.32
CA PRO A 30 13.42 -2.85 54.19
C PRO A 30 12.84 -3.11 55.58
N ALA A 31 12.03 -2.18 56.10
CA ALA A 31 11.64 -2.16 57.51
C ALA A 31 10.48 -3.10 57.90
N GLY A 32 10.07 -4.05 57.05
CA GLY A 32 9.00 -4.98 57.42
C GLY A 32 8.40 -5.83 56.31
N THR A 33 9.20 -6.32 55.36
CA THR A 33 8.75 -7.20 54.25
C THR A 33 7.53 -6.66 53.49
N ARG A 34 7.46 -5.33 53.30
CA ARG A 34 6.34 -4.68 52.59
C ARG A 34 6.74 -4.36 51.16
N VAL A 35 5.87 -4.71 50.22
CA VAL A 35 5.95 -4.26 48.83
C VAL A 35 4.85 -3.22 48.62
N VAL A 36 5.24 -2.04 48.14
CA VAL A 36 4.31 -0.99 47.73
C VAL A 36 4.21 -1.02 46.22
N VAL A 37 3.00 -1.22 45.70
CA VAL A 37 2.69 -1.17 44.28
C VAL A 37 1.83 0.06 44.02
N LEU A 38 2.33 0.96 43.17
CA LEU A 38 1.61 2.14 42.69
C LEU A 38 1.19 1.87 41.25
N VAL A 39 -0.10 2.07 40.98
CA VAL A 39 -0.66 1.96 39.63
C VAL A 39 -1.13 3.35 39.21
N PHE A 40 -0.61 3.85 38.09
CA PHE A 40 -0.95 5.16 37.56
C PHE A 40 -1.97 5.02 36.43
N ASP A 41 -2.93 5.95 36.37
CA ASP A 41 -3.91 6.07 35.29
C ASP A 41 -4.63 4.76 34.93
N ALA A 42 -4.96 3.96 35.95
CA ALA A 42 -5.67 2.70 35.75
C ALA A 42 -7.07 2.97 35.19
N ASP A 43 -7.36 2.38 34.03
CA ASP A 43 -8.72 2.29 33.52
C ASP A 43 -9.64 1.58 34.55
N PRO A 44 -10.94 1.91 34.64
CA PRO A 44 -11.84 1.30 35.65
C PRO A 44 -11.79 -0.22 35.68
N HIS A 45 -11.68 -0.88 34.52
CA HIS A 45 -11.57 -2.35 34.48
C HIS A 45 -10.26 -2.84 35.11
N MET A 46 -9.17 -2.09 34.95
CA MET A 46 -7.86 -2.43 35.49
C MET A 46 -7.73 -2.10 36.97
N ALA A 47 -8.39 -1.03 37.43
CA ALA A 47 -8.46 -0.63 38.84
C ALA A 47 -9.05 -1.74 39.72
N ASP A 48 -10.08 -2.44 39.24
CA ASP A 48 -10.68 -3.56 39.96
C ASP A 48 -9.90 -4.87 39.81
N ARG A 49 -9.17 -5.03 38.69
CA ARG A 49 -8.53 -6.28 38.34
C ARG A 49 -7.16 -6.46 38.98
N ILE A 50 -6.33 -5.42 39.02
CA ILE A 50 -4.97 -5.50 39.58
C ILE A 50 -4.99 -5.93 41.06
N PRO A 51 -5.83 -5.35 41.95
CA PRO A 51 -5.87 -5.79 43.34
C PRO A 51 -6.27 -7.26 43.48
N ARG A 52 -7.25 -7.73 42.70
CA ARG A 52 -7.67 -9.14 42.71
C ARG A 52 -6.55 -10.08 42.23
N LEU A 53 -5.83 -9.67 41.20
CA LEU A 53 -4.70 -10.43 40.65
C LEU A 53 -3.52 -10.52 41.64
N LEU A 54 -3.20 -9.41 42.33
CA LEU A 54 -2.09 -9.34 43.27
C LEU A 54 -2.43 -9.94 44.63
N LEU A 55 -3.65 -9.75 45.13
CA LEU A 55 -4.05 -10.12 46.49
C LEU A 55 -4.86 -11.44 46.55
N GLY A 56 -5.32 -11.96 45.41
CA GLY A 56 -6.02 -13.23 45.34
C GLY A 56 -5.07 -14.42 45.48
N GLU A 57 -5.44 -15.41 46.32
CA GLU A 57 -4.71 -16.67 46.48
C GLU A 57 -3.20 -16.49 46.67
N LEU A 58 -2.81 -15.73 47.69
CA LEU A 58 -1.40 -15.57 48.08
C LEU A 58 -0.93 -16.80 48.86
N ASP A 59 0.11 -17.45 48.36
CA ASP A 59 0.88 -18.45 49.12
C ASP A 59 1.90 -17.72 49.99
N GLU A 60 1.95 -18.03 51.30
CA GLU A 60 2.96 -17.48 52.22
C GLU A 60 4.38 -17.75 51.71
N GLY A 61 4.58 -18.86 51.00
CA GLY A 61 5.83 -19.17 50.33
C GLY A 61 6.18 -18.19 49.22
N GLU A 62 5.23 -17.70 48.43
CA GLU A 62 5.50 -16.72 47.35
C GLU A 62 5.94 -15.36 47.91
N LEU A 63 5.37 -14.93 49.03
CA LEU A 63 5.69 -13.63 49.65
C LEU A 63 7.14 -13.53 50.15
N ALA A 64 7.85 -14.66 50.25
CA ALA A 64 9.26 -14.69 50.63
C ALA A 64 10.20 -14.15 49.53
N ASP A 65 9.74 -14.09 48.28
CA ASP A 65 10.54 -13.60 47.15
C ASP A 65 10.21 -12.13 46.81
N LEU A 66 11.21 -11.27 46.67
CA LEU A 66 11.01 -9.83 46.40
C LEU A 66 10.28 -9.53 45.06
N PHE A 67 10.30 -10.47 44.13
CA PHE A 67 9.74 -10.35 42.79
C PHE A 67 8.39 -11.05 42.63
N TRP A 68 7.76 -11.52 43.71
CA TRP A 68 6.49 -12.28 43.70
C TRP A 68 5.36 -11.61 42.89
N ILE A 69 5.34 -10.28 42.81
CA ILE A 69 4.35 -9.51 42.05
C ILE A 69 4.49 -9.67 40.53
N TYR A 70 5.72 -9.82 40.02
CA TYR A 70 6.00 -9.69 38.60
C TYR A 70 5.46 -10.86 37.76
N PRO A 71 5.52 -12.13 38.20
CA PRO A 71 4.84 -13.22 37.50
C PRO A 71 3.33 -12.96 37.34
N ARG A 72 2.68 -12.44 38.39
CA ARG A 72 1.25 -12.12 38.36
C ARG A 72 0.96 -10.98 37.38
N LEU A 73 1.75 -9.91 37.42
CA LEU A 73 1.61 -8.79 36.48
C LEU A 73 1.87 -9.23 35.04
N LEU A 74 2.92 -10.02 34.78
CA LEU A 74 3.24 -10.54 33.45
C LEU A 74 2.14 -11.46 32.93
N GLN A 75 1.47 -12.23 33.79
CA GLN A 75 0.29 -13.02 33.39
C GLN A 75 -0.80 -12.13 32.80
N GLU A 76 -1.08 -10.98 33.42
CA GLU A 76 -2.08 -10.04 32.91
C GLU A 76 -1.61 -9.36 31.61
N VAL A 77 -0.34 -8.97 31.53
CA VAL A 77 0.26 -8.42 30.30
C VAL A 77 0.15 -9.43 29.16
N VAL A 78 0.52 -10.69 29.39
CA VAL A 78 0.44 -11.77 28.40
C VAL A 78 -0.99 -11.94 27.92
N ARG A 79 -1.98 -11.95 28.83
CA ARG A 79 -3.39 -12.08 28.46
C ARG A 79 -3.86 -10.93 27.56
N LEU A 80 -3.52 -9.69 27.92
CA LEU A 80 -3.90 -8.51 27.14
C LEU A 80 -3.24 -8.52 25.76
N GLN A 81 -1.96 -8.90 25.70
CA GLN A 81 -1.22 -8.95 24.45
C GLN A 81 -1.67 -10.09 23.54
N ASP A 82 -1.99 -11.26 24.08
CA ASP A 82 -2.55 -12.37 23.30
C ASP A 82 -3.83 -11.92 22.60
N GLU A 83 -4.81 -11.41 23.36
CA GLU A 83 -6.08 -10.93 22.81
C GLU A 83 -5.88 -9.81 21.75
N ALA A 84 -4.92 -8.90 21.95
CA ALA A 84 -4.58 -7.88 20.96
C ALA A 84 -3.99 -8.47 19.66
N VAL A 85 -3.08 -9.45 19.76
CA VAL A 85 -2.48 -10.12 18.60
C VAL A 85 -3.53 -10.88 17.80
N TRP A 86 -4.42 -11.60 18.49
CA TRP A 86 -5.53 -12.34 17.84
C TRP A 86 -6.51 -11.39 17.16
N ALA A 87 -6.85 -10.26 17.80
CA ALA A 87 -7.71 -9.25 17.19
C ALA A 87 -7.12 -8.70 15.87
N ILE A 88 -5.82 -8.37 15.85
CA ILE A 88 -5.14 -7.92 14.62
C ILE A 88 -5.15 -9.03 13.57
N ARG A 89 -4.79 -10.27 13.94
CA ARG A 89 -4.79 -11.42 13.03
C ARG A 89 -6.14 -11.59 12.34
N ASP A 90 -7.23 -11.49 13.11
CA ASP A 90 -8.59 -11.69 12.60
C ASP A 90 -9.00 -10.59 11.62
N GLN A 91 -8.62 -9.35 11.89
CA GLN A 91 -8.83 -8.24 10.95
C GLN A 91 -7.97 -8.39 9.68
N VAL A 92 -6.72 -8.83 9.80
CA VAL A 92 -5.86 -9.12 8.63
C VAL A 92 -6.48 -10.23 7.78
N ARG A 93 -6.92 -11.33 8.42
CA ARG A 93 -7.60 -12.42 7.72
C ARG A 93 -8.91 -11.96 7.07
N ALA A 94 -9.66 -11.08 7.73
CA ALA A 94 -10.87 -10.49 7.14
C ALA A 94 -10.54 -9.65 5.89
N ALA A 95 -9.46 -8.87 5.92
CA ALA A 95 -9.00 -8.12 4.75
C ALA A 95 -8.57 -9.05 3.60
N GLU A 96 -7.79 -10.10 3.90
CA GLU A 96 -7.35 -11.11 2.91
C GLU A 96 -8.55 -11.85 2.26
N ASN A 97 -9.60 -12.15 3.04
CA ASN A 97 -10.78 -12.86 2.54
C ASN A 97 -11.73 -11.94 1.75
N ASN A 98 -11.78 -10.65 2.08
CA ASN A 98 -12.66 -9.67 1.45
C ASN A 98 -11.96 -8.88 0.34
N ARG A 99 -10.97 -9.48 -0.33
CA ARG A 99 -10.28 -8.88 -1.47
C ARG A 99 -11.26 -8.49 -2.56
N ASP A 100 -11.09 -7.29 -3.10
CA ASP A 100 -11.87 -6.84 -4.23
C ASP A 100 -11.39 -7.54 -5.51
N THR A 101 -12.19 -8.48 -5.99
CA THR A 101 -11.98 -9.23 -7.24
C THR A 101 -12.77 -8.65 -8.41
N SER A 102 -13.36 -7.46 -8.24
CA SER A 102 -14.11 -6.81 -9.31
C SER A 102 -13.20 -6.44 -10.49
N SER A 103 -13.81 -6.28 -11.65
CA SER A 103 -13.10 -5.84 -12.87
C SER A 103 -12.49 -4.45 -12.73
N ARG A 104 -12.97 -3.63 -11.80
CA ARG A 104 -12.43 -2.31 -11.46
C ARG A 104 -12.10 -2.26 -9.96
N PRO A 105 -10.89 -2.69 -9.56
CA PRO A 105 -10.53 -2.82 -8.16
C PRO A 105 -10.60 -1.46 -7.44
N ARG A 106 -11.25 -1.44 -6.28
CA ARG A 106 -11.35 -0.30 -5.35
C ARG A 106 -11.13 -0.77 -3.91
N PRO A 107 -9.88 -1.13 -3.55
CA PRO A 107 -9.57 -1.52 -2.18
C PRO A 107 -9.88 -0.40 -1.18
N ASP A 108 -10.33 -0.75 0.03
CA ASP A 108 -10.48 0.21 1.13
C ASP A 108 -9.11 0.49 1.76
N TYR A 109 -8.33 1.36 1.11
CA TYR A 109 -7.02 1.78 1.60
C TYR A 109 -7.07 2.43 2.98
N ARG A 110 -8.19 3.09 3.34
CA ARG A 110 -8.32 3.73 4.64
C ARG A 110 -8.41 2.67 5.74
N HIS A 111 -9.24 1.65 5.54
CA HIS A 111 -9.32 0.53 6.48
C HIS A 111 -7.99 -0.21 6.61
N LEU A 112 -7.34 -0.53 5.48
CA LEU A 112 -6.04 -1.20 5.47
C LEU A 112 -4.97 -0.39 6.20
N HIS A 113 -4.92 0.92 6.00
CA HIS A 113 -3.97 1.81 6.67
C HIS A 113 -4.23 1.90 8.18
N GLU A 114 -5.49 2.06 8.60
CA GLU A 114 -5.85 2.06 10.02
C GLU A 114 -5.51 0.73 10.70
N LEU A 115 -5.74 -0.39 10.01
CA LEU A 115 -5.34 -1.70 10.49
C LEU A 115 -3.81 -1.81 10.61
N ALA A 116 -3.05 -1.27 9.66
CA ALA A 116 -1.59 -1.26 9.71
C ALA A 116 -1.06 -0.45 10.90
N ARG A 117 -1.64 0.73 11.14
CA ARG A 117 -1.33 1.55 12.32
C ARG A 117 -1.55 0.78 13.62
N HIS A 118 -2.64 0.03 13.73
CA HIS A 118 -2.92 -0.80 14.91
C HIS A 118 -1.96 -2.00 15.03
N ALA A 119 -1.64 -2.67 13.93
CA ALA A 119 -0.70 -3.80 13.92
C ALA A 119 0.71 -3.38 14.34
N ILE A 120 1.17 -2.21 13.86
CA ILE A 120 2.45 -1.62 14.25
C ILE A 120 2.46 -1.32 15.76
N HIS A 121 1.42 -0.70 16.29
CA HIS A 121 1.35 -0.37 17.71
C HIS A 121 1.31 -1.63 18.60
N VAL A 122 0.56 -2.67 18.24
CA VAL A 122 0.57 -3.94 18.99
C VAL A 122 1.97 -4.55 18.99
N PHE A 123 2.64 -4.58 17.84
CA PHE A 123 4.02 -5.06 17.72
C PHE A 123 4.99 -4.25 18.61
N GLU A 124 4.93 -2.93 18.57
CA GLU A 124 5.76 -2.04 19.40
C GLU A 124 5.54 -2.29 20.90
N THR A 125 4.28 -2.38 21.35
CA THR A 125 3.99 -2.64 22.77
C THR A 125 4.45 -4.02 23.22
N LEU A 126 4.48 -5.01 22.32
CA LEU A 126 5.05 -6.33 22.58
C LEU A 126 6.57 -6.29 22.69
N ASP A 127 7.26 -5.50 21.85
CA ASP A 127 8.71 -5.29 21.96
C ASP A 127 9.08 -4.70 23.31
N VAL A 128 8.32 -3.69 23.77
CA VAL A 128 8.49 -3.10 25.10
C VAL A 128 8.19 -4.11 26.21
N ALA A 129 7.13 -4.91 26.09
CA ALA A 129 6.78 -5.93 27.08
C ALA A 129 7.88 -7.01 27.20
N VAL A 130 8.42 -7.48 26.07
CA VAL A 130 9.53 -8.43 26.03
C VAL A 130 10.78 -7.83 26.68
N ALA A 131 11.17 -6.61 26.32
CA ALA A 131 12.33 -5.95 26.91
C ALA A 131 12.19 -5.74 28.42
N THR A 132 10.99 -5.40 28.87
CA THR A 132 10.66 -5.23 30.30
C THR A 132 10.75 -6.56 31.03
N ALA A 133 10.16 -7.64 30.49
CA ALA A 133 10.25 -8.97 31.08
C ALA A 133 11.69 -9.48 31.17
N SER A 134 12.51 -9.25 30.13
CA SER A 134 13.94 -9.56 30.14
C SER A 134 14.70 -8.80 31.22
N SER A 135 14.37 -7.52 31.42
CA SER A 135 15.00 -6.70 32.47
C SER A 135 14.63 -7.17 33.88
N ILE A 136 13.36 -7.53 34.09
CA ILE A 136 12.87 -8.11 35.35
C ILE A 136 13.61 -9.43 35.64
N LEU A 137 13.70 -10.32 34.64
CA LEU A 137 14.41 -11.59 34.77
C LEU A 137 15.88 -11.42 35.08
N HIS A 138 16.56 -10.48 34.41
CA HIS A 138 17.97 -10.19 34.66
C HIS A 138 18.20 -9.68 36.08
N GLN A 139 17.33 -8.80 36.59
CA GLN A 139 17.42 -8.32 37.97
C GLN A 139 17.13 -9.44 38.99
N HIS A 140 16.18 -10.32 38.69
CA HIS A 140 15.86 -11.47 39.54
C HIS A 140 17.02 -12.48 39.60
N ASP A 141 17.69 -12.75 38.47
CA ASP A 141 18.86 -13.64 38.39
C ASP A 141 20.03 -13.14 39.27
N ARG A 142 20.26 -11.81 39.27
CA ARG A 142 21.23 -11.19 40.18
C ARG A 142 20.87 -11.40 41.65
N LEU A 143 19.60 -11.20 42.03
CA LEU A 143 19.15 -11.42 43.41
C LEU A 143 19.28 -12.90 43.81
N MET A 144 18.96 -13.82 42.91
CA MET A 144 19.08 -15.26 43.09
C MET A 144 20.50 -15.71 43.38
N THR A 145 21.48 -15.08 42.74
CA THR A 145 22.92 -15.38 42.93
C THR A 145 23.39 -15.01 44.33
N ASP A 146 22.83 -13.93 44.90
CA ASP A 146 23.17 -13.42 46.23
C ASP A 146 22.30 -14.04 47.36
N ALA A 147 21.30 -14.86 47.02
CA ALA A 147 20.31 -15.36 47.98
C ALA A 147 20.80 -16.52 48.86
N ALA A 148 20.37 -16.54 50.12
CA ALA A 148 20.62 -17.64 51.05
C ALA A 148 19.91 -18.95 50.61
N TYR A 149 20.50 -20.11 50.94
CA TYR A 149 20.04 -21.44 50.49
C TYR A 149 18.53 -21.72 50.66
N LYS A 150 17.91 -21.28 51.76
CA LYS A 150 16.48 -21.50 52.03
C LYS A 150 15.55 -20.67 51.14
N LEU A 151 15.94 -19.45 50.77
CA LEU A 151 15.15 -18.59 49.87
C LEU A 151 15.24 -19.08 48.42
N ARG A 152 16.31 -19.81 48.08
CA ARG A 152 16.60 -20.30 46.73
C ARG A 152 15.47 -21.13 46.11
N TYR A 153 14.78 -21.99 46.88
CA TYR A 153 13.69 -22.83 46.31
C TYR A 153 12.49 -22.00 45.85
N VAL A 154 12.05 -21.03 46.67
CA VAL A 154 10.95 -20.12 46.30
C VAL A 154 11.36 -19.27 45.11
N SER A 155 12.57 -18.72 45.14
CA SER A 155 13.07 -17.85 44.08
C SER A 155 13.24 -18.61 42.74
N VAL A 156 13.62 -19.90 42.75
CA VAL A 156 13.59 -20.74 41.54
C VAL A 156 12.18 -20.80 40.94
N ARG A 157 11.15 -21.06 41.77
CA ARG A 157 9.76 -21.13 41.30
C ARG A 157 9.28 -19.79 40.71
N VAL A 158 9.64 -18.66 41.31
CA VAL A 158 9.33 -17.33 40.77
C VAL A 158 10.05 -17.11 39.44
N HIS A 159 11.33 -17.47 39.37
CA HIS A 159 12.14 -17.35 38.15
C HIS A 159 11.58 -18.16 37.00
N ASP A 160 11.19 -19.42 37.23
CA ASP A 160 10.62 -20.30 36.21
C ASP A 160 9.31 -19.73 35.64
N ARG A 161 8.46 -19.12 36.48
CA ARG A 161 7.25 -18.44 36.02
C ARG A 161 7.56 -17.19 35.20
N LEU A 162 8.57 -16.42 35.59
CA LEU A 162 9.02 -15.26 34.82
C LEU A 162 9.53 -15.68 33.43
N LEU A 163 10.37 -16.73 33.37
CA LEU A 163 10.88 -17.31 32.12
C LEU A 163 9.73 -17.81 31.24
N PHE A 164 8.75 -18.50 31.82
CA PHE A 164 7.57 -18.95 31.11
C PHE A 164 6.80 -17.80 30.44
N PHE A 165 6.50 -16.72 31.17
CA PHE A 165 5.79 -15.59 30.60
C PHE A 165 6.63 -14.80 29.59
N GLN A 166 7.94 -14.67 29.81
CA GLN A 166 8.85 -14.08 28.82
C GLN A 166 8.82 -14.86 27.50
N GLN A 167 8.85 -16.20 27.56
CA GLN A 167 8.78 -17.04 26.37
C GLN A 167 7.43 -16.89 25.62
N ILE A 168 6.32 -16.74 26.36
CA ILE A 168 5.02 -16.44 25.74
C ILE A 168 5.05 -15.07 25.05
N LEU A 169 5.59 -14.04 25.70
CA LEU A 169 5.71 -12.70 25.11
C LEU A 169 6.57 -12.73 23.84
N TYR A 170 7.69 -13.45 23.83
CA TYR A 170 8.48 -13.67 22.61
C TYR A 170 7.68 -14.35 21.50
N SER A 171 6.89 -15.37 21.84
CA SER A 171 6.04 -16.07 20.88
C SER A 171 4.96 -15.16 20.30
N LEU A 172 4.33 -14.33 21.13
CA LEU A 172 3.35 -13.34 20.71
C LEU A 172 3.97 -12.24 19.86
N ARG A 173 5.17 -11.77 20.21
CA ARG A 173 5.95 -10.81 19.42
C ARG A 173 6.20 -11.34 18.01
N SER A 174 6.68 -12.58 17.88
CA SER A 174 6.92 -13.21 16.58
C SER A 174 5.64 -13.35 15.75
N ARG A 175 4.51 -13.68 16.38
CA ARG A 175 3.19 -13.70 15.70
C ARG A 175 2.76 -12.31 15.25
N SER A 176 2.94 -11.30 16.10
CA SER A 176 2.63 -9.91 15.76
C SER A 176 3.48 -9.41 14.59
N ALA A 177 4.77 -9.75 14.55
CA ALA A 177 5.65 -9.46 13.43
C ALA A 177 5.15 -10.10 12.13
N SER A 178 4.80 -11.39 12.17
CA SER A 178 4.24 -12.10 11.02
C SER A 178 2.92 -11.49 10.54
N ASN A 179 2.00 -11.13 11.45
CA ASN A 179 0.74 -10.47 11.10
C ASN A 179 0.97 -9.09 10.46
N LYS A 180 1.95 -8.32 10.97
CA LYS A 180 2.35 -7.03 10.38
C LYS A 180 2.86 -7.22 8.95
N GLU A 181 3.78 -8.15 8.72
CA GLU A 181 4.32 -8.42 7.37
C GLU A 181 3.25 -8.91 6.40
N ARG A 182 2.35 -9.79 6.85
CA ARG A 182 1.22 -10.25 6.04
C ARG A 182 0.32 -9.09 5.59
N LEU A 183 0.01 -8.18 6.50
CA LEU A 183 -0.80 -7.01 6.18
C LEU A 183 -0.10 -6.05 5.22
N LEU A 184 1.21 -5.84 5.38
CA LEU A 184 1.99 -5.01 4.45
C LEU A 184 2.01 -5.62 3.04
N ASN A 185 2.17 -6.94 2.95
CA ASN A 185 2.06 -7.66 1.68
C ASN A 185 0.67 -7.53 1.05
N GLU A 186 -0.39 -7.60 1.85
CA GLU A 186 -1.77 -7.39 1.38
C GLU A 186 -1.99 -5.97 0.83
N ILE A 187 -1.48 -4.95 1.52
CA ILE A 187 -1.50 -3.56 1.05
C ILE A 187 -0.74 -3.41 -0.27
N GLY A 188 0.45 -4.02 -0.36
CA GLY A 188 1.24 -4.02 -1.60
C GLY A 188 0.51 -4.68 -2.76
N LEU A 189 -0.14 -5.82 -2.52
CA LEU A 189 -0.98 -6.49 -3.52
C LEU A 189 -2.11 -5.56 -4.00
N ALA A 190 -2.84 -4.93 -3.08
CA ALA A 190 -3.91 -4.00 -3.41
C ALA A 190 -3.46 -2.83 -4.30
N PHE A 191 -2.29 -2.24 -4.03
CA PHE A 191 -1.71 -1.20 -4.89
C PHE A 191 -1.33 -1.73 -6.28
N ASN A 192 -0.65 -2.88 -6.34
CA ASN A 192 -0.23 -3.48 -7.60
C ASN A 192 -1.42 -3.86 -8.48
N THR A 193 -2.51 -4.37 -7.90
CA THR A 193 -3.74 -4.70 -8.62
C THR A 193 -4.39 -3.48 -9.26
N VAL A 194 -4.48 -2.36 -8.53
CA VAL A 194 -5.00 -1.10 -9.09
C VAL A 194 -4.08 -0.55 -10.17
N ALA A 195 -2.76 -0.55 -9.94
CA ALA A 195 -1.79 -0.09 -10.93
C ALA A 195 -1.83 -0.93 -12.23
N GLN A 196 -2.00 -2.25 -12.11
CA GLN A 196 -2.16 -3.15 -13.27
C GLN A 196 -3.45 -2.85 -14.04
N HIS A 197 -4.56 -2.61 -13.33
CA HIS A 197 -5.82 -2.20 -13.96
C HIS A 197 -5.66 -0.88 -14.73
N ASP A 198 -5.11 0.16 -14.09
CA ASP A 198 -4.95 1.49 -14.70
C ASP A 198 -3.97 1.48 -15.89
N SER A 199 -2.94 0.63 -15.82
CA SER A 199 -2.06 0.37 -16.97
C SER A 199 -2.83 -0.28 -18.12
N GLY A 200 -3.71 -1.24 -17.83
CA GLY A 200 -4.60 -1.86 -18.81
C GLY A 200 -5.53 -0.85 -19.48
N ILE A 201 -6.15 0.05 -18.70
CA ILE A 201 -6.97 1.14 -19.23
C ILE A 201 -6.14 2.09 -20.10
N SER A 202 -4.93 2.46 -19.66
CA SER A 202 -4.04 3.33 -20.43
C SER A 202 -3.67 2.72 -21.80
N VAL A 203 -3.42 1.41 -21.84
CA VAL A 203 -3.19 0.67 -23.10
C VAL A 203 -4.44 0.69 -23.99
N GLN A 204 -5.63 0.51 -23.42
CA GLN A 204 -6.89 0.58 -24.18
C GLN A 204 -7.13 1.99 -24.75
N ILE A 205 -6.88 3.04 -23.97
CA ILE A 205 -6.95 4.44 -24.42
C ILE A 205 -5.95 4.65 -25.57
N GLY A 206 -4.70 4.19 -25.42
CA GLY A 206 -3.69 4.30 -26.48
C GLY A 206 -4.09 3.57 -27.76
N ARG A 207 -4.73 2.40 -27.67
CA ARG A 207 -5.28 1.68 -28.83
C ARG A 207 -6.45 2.42 -29.47
N ALA A 208 -7.36 2.95 -28.68
CA ALA A 208 -8.49 3.74 -29.18
C ALA A 208 -8.01 5.02 -29.87
N ALA A 209 -7.06 5.74 -29.27
CA ALA A 209 -6.44 6.93 -29.86
C ALA A 209 -5.66 6.60 -31.15
N LYS A 210 -5.00 5.44 -31.22
CA LYS A 210 -4.35 4.97 -32.44
C LYS A 210 -5.36 4.70 -33.56
N ALA A 211 -6.45 4.00 -33.26
CA ALA A 211 -7.52 3.72 -34.24
C ALA A 211 -8.18 5.01 -34.73
N ASP A 212 -8.43 5.96 -33.82
CA ASP A 212 -8.93 7.30 -34.15
C ASP A 212 -7.95 8.07 -35.06
N SER A 213 -6.65 8.00 -34.77
CA SER A 213 -5.60 8.58 -35.61
C SER A 213 -5.55 7.96 -37.02
N GLU A 214 -5.76 6.64 -37.13
CA GLU A 214 -5.86 5.96 -38.42
C GLU A 214 -7.09 6.44 -39.22
N ALA A 215 -8.25 6.56 -38.57
CA ALA A 215 -9.45 7.11 -39.20
C ALA A 215 -9.26 8.57 -39.67
N MET A 216 -8.64 9.41 -38.83
CA MET A 216 -8.33 10.80 -39.17
C MET A 216 -7.37 10.92 -40.36
N LYS A 217 -6.39 10.02 -40.48
CA LYS A 217 -5.51 9.94 -41.66
C LYS A 217 -6.30 9.65 -42.93
N THR A 218 -7.26 8.73 -42.89
CA THR A 218 -8.12 8.42 -44.03
C THR A 218 -8.96 9.62 -44.46
N ILE A 219 -9.61 10.31 -43.51
CA ILE A 219 -10.40 11.53 -43.81
C ILE A 219 -9.51 12.61 -44.43
N SER A 220 -8.33 12.84 -43.86
CA SER A 220 -7.37 13.82 -44.37
C SER A 220 -6.92 13.49 -45.79
N PHE A 221 -6.69 12.21 -46.09
CA PHE A 221 -6.36 11.76 -47.43
C PHE A 221 -7.49 12.04 -48.43
N VAL A 222 -8.74 11.75 -48.06
CA VAL A 222 -9.92 12.06 -48.88
C VAL A 222 -10.02 13.57 -49.14
N ALA A 223 -9.88 14.41 -48.11
CA ALA A 223 -9.89 15.86 -48.26
C ALA A 223 -8.78 16.35 -49.20
N LEU A 224 -7.57 15.79 -49.09
CA LEU A 224 -6.43 16.13 -49.94
C LEU A 224 -6.64 15.76 -51.41
N ALA A 225 -7.41 14.69 -51.68
CA ALA A 225 -7.77 14.29 -53.04
C ALA A 225 -8.84 15.20 -53.67
N PHE A 226 -9.87 15.58 -52.89
CA PHE A 226 -11.01 16.34 -53.42
C PHE A 226 -10.80 17.86 -53.42
N LEU A 227 -10.09 18.43 -52.44
CA LEU A 227 -9.97 19.88 -52.29
C LEU A 227 -9.27 20.57 -53.47
N PRO A 228 -8.14 20.08 -54.01
CA PRO A 228 -7.49 20.70 -55.16
C PRO A 228 -8.33 20.54 -56.44
N ALA A 229 -8.92 19.35 -56.65
CA ALA A 229 -9.78 19.08 -57.79
C ALA A 229 -11.03 19.96 -57.80
N THR A 230 -11.69 20.13 -56.65
CA THR A 230 -12.88 20.99 -56.50
C THR A 230 -12.54 22.47 -56.65
N PHE A 231 -11.41 22.94 -56.11
CA PHE A 231 -10.95 24.32 -56.31
C PHE A 231 -10.72 24.63 -57.79
N ILE A 232 -9.99 23.76 -58.50
CA ILE A 232 -9.73 23.91 -59.93
C ILE A 232 -11.04 23.85 -60.72
N CYS A 233 -11.94 22.91 -60.40
CA CYS A 233 -13.26 22.83 -60.99
C CYS A 233 -14.05 24.15 -60.83
N ALA A 234 -14.08 24.73 -59.63
CA ALA A 234 -14.79 25.99 -59.37
C ALA A 234 -14.22 27.17 -60.18
N VAL A 235 -12.89 27.28 -60.27
CA VAL A 235 -12.21 28.32 -61.07
C VAL A 235 -12.56 28.19 -62.56
N PHE A 236 -12.64 26.97 -63.07
CA PHE A 236 -12.88 26.70 -64.49
C PHE A 236 -14.37 26.55 -64.88
N SER A 237 -15.26 26.30 -63.92
CA SER A 237 -16.69 26.06 -64.14
C SER A 237 -17.39 27.24 -64.82
N MET A 238 -16.99 28.47 -64.52
CA MET A 238 -17.58 29.66 -65.14
C MET A 238 -17.06 29.94 -66.56
N SER A 239 -15.93 29.35 -66.96
CA SER A 239 -15.24 29.69 -68.21
C SER A 239 -15.50 28.69 -69.35
N PHE A 240 -15.87 27.45 -69.04
CA PHE A 240 -16.01 26.38 -70.03
C PHE A 240 -17.46 26.04 -70.42
N PHE A 241 -18.45 26.49 -69.64
CA PHE A 241 -19.86 26.28 -69.92
C PHE A 241 -20.49 27.60 -70.35
N THR A 242 -20.94 27.65 -71.60
CA THR A 242 -21.62 28.82 -72.17
C THR A 242 -23.02 28.43 -72.60
N PHE A 243 -24.03 29.18 -72.12
CA PHE A 243 -25.42 28.97 -72.48
C PHE A 243 -25.76 29.77 -73.74
N ASN A 244 -26.20 29.08 -74.80
CA ASN A 244 -26.59 29.73 -76.04
C ASN A 244 -28.08 30.09 -76.00
N GLY A 245 -28.39 31.39 -75.88
CA GLY A 245 -29.76 31.90 -75.68
C GLY A 245 -30.73 31.64 -76.84
N ASP A 246 -30.21 31.37 -78.04
CA ASP A 246 -31.04 31.20 -79.26
C ASP A 246 -31.44 29.74 -79.52
N SER A 247 -30.68 28.75 -79.02
CA SER A 247 -30.96 27.31 -79.22
C SER A 247 -31.41 26.58 -77.94
N GLY A 248 -31.29 27.21 -76.78
CA GLY A 248 -31.62 26.60 -75.48
C GLY A 248 -30.67 25.48 -75.05
N GLU A 249 -29.54 25.29 -75.74
CA GLU A 249 -28.57 24.22 -75.48
C GLU A 249 -27.34 24.71 -74.71
N TRP A 250 -26.84 23.85 -73.81
CA TRP A 250 -25.58 24.06 -73.10
C TRP A 250 -24.40 23.61 -73.97
N MET A 251 -23.50 24.53 -74.31
CA MET A 251 -22.30 24.22 -75.10
C MET A 251 -21.08 24.06 -74.18
N ILE A 252 -20.37 22.93 -74.31
CA ILE A 252 -19.06 22.68 -73.70
C ILE A 252 -17.97 23.21 -74.63
N SER A 253 -16.99 23.94 -74.08
CA SER A 253 -15.82 24.39 -74.83
C SER A 253 -14.89 23.22 -75.22
N ASP A 254 -14.38 23.22 -76.45
CA ASP A 254 -13.36 22.27 -76.96
C ASP A 254 -12.06 22.25 -76.12
N ARG A 255 -11.84 23.27 -75.28
CA ARG A 255 -10.68 23.37 -74.38
C ARG A 255 -10.86 22.67 -73.03
N PHE A 256 -11.94 21.94 -72.83
CA PHE A 256 -12.22 21.22 -71.58
C PHE A 256 -11.08 20.26 -71.15
N TRP A 257 -10.27 19.76 -72.10
CA TRP A 257 -9.10 18.93 -71.79
C TRP A 257 -8.07 19.62 -70.88
N ILE A 258 -7.99 20.97 -70.90
CA ILE A 258 -7.07 21.76 -70.06
C ILE A 258 -7.37 21.57 -68.56
N TYR A 259 -8.64 21.35 -68.19
CA TYR A 259 -9.02 21.04 -66.81
C TYR A 259 -8.25 19.82 -66.29
N TRP A 260 -8.23 18.72 -67.04
CA TRP A 260 -7.56 17.48 -66.62
C TRP A 260 -6.03 17.64 -66.53
N VAL A 261 -5.45 18.43 -67.41
CA VAL A 261 -4.00 18.72 -67.44
C VAL A 261 -3.55 19.51 -66.21
N ILE A 262 -4.42 20.31 -65.60
CA ILE A 262 -4.09 21.09 -64.40
C ILE A 262 -4.55 20.37 -63.13
N ALA A 263 -5.76 19.82 -63.12
CA ALA A 263 -6.36 19.17 -61.96
C ALA A 263 -5.57 17.94 -61.49
N VAL A 264 -5.14 17.08 -62.41
CA VAL A 264 -4.45 15.83 -62.06
C VAL A 264 -3.06 16.11 -61.47
N PRO A 265 -2.17 16.92 -62.09
CA PRO A 265 -0.86 17.19 -61.52
C PRO A 265 -0.90 17.93 -60.19
N VAL A 266 -1.82 18.90 -60.02
CA VAL A 266 -1.94 19.63 -58.75
C VAL A 266 -2.39 18.70 -57.63
N THR A 267 -3.37 17.83 -57.87
CA THR A 267 -3.83 16.83 -56.88
C THR A 267 -2.75 15.81 -56.55
N LEU A 268 -1.95 15.40 -57.56
CA LEU A 268 -0.82 14.49 -57.36
C LEU A 268 0.28 15.15 -56.52
N LEU A 269 0.61 16.42 -56.82
CA LEU A 269 1.63 17.19 -56.12
C LEU A 269 1.25 17.40 -54.65
N THR A 270 0.02 17.81 -54.36
CA THR A 270 -0.47 17.99 -52.99
C THR A 270 -0.45 16.67 -52.21
N SER A 271 -0.84 15.56 -52.85
CA SER A 271 -0.76 14.22 -52.27
C SER A 271 0.67 13.78 -51.99
N MET A 272 1.61 14.01 -52.91
CA MET A 272 3.02 13.68 -52.74
C MET A 272 3.65 14.48 -51.60
N VAL A 273 3.43 15.80 -51.54
CA VAL A 273 3.96 16.67 -50.48
C VAL A 273 3.53 16.19 -49.10
N TRP A 274 2.25 15.86 -48.92
CA TRP A 274 1.76 15.32 -47.65
C TRP A 274 2.40 13.96 -47.32
N HIS A 275 2.52 13.06 -48.30
CA HIS A 275 3.11 11.74 -48.08
C HIS A 275 4.59 11.83 -47.64
N TYR A 276 5.39 12.67 -48.31
CA TYR A 276 6.78 12.91 -47.93
C TYR A 276 6.90 13.57 -46.55
N TRP A 277 6.01 14.53 -46.23
CA TRP A 277 6.02 15.20 -44.92
C TRP A 277 5.68 14.22 -43.79
N GLN A 278 4.70 13.34 -43.99
CA GLN A 278 4.35 12.30 -43.02
C GLN A 278 5.53 11.34 -42.77
N GLN A 279 6.26 10.92 -43.80
CA GLN A 279 7.41 10.02 -43.64
C GLN A 279 8.55 10.68 -42.87
N ILE A 280 8.91 11.92 -43.23
CA ILE A 280 10.03 12.65 -42.62
C ILE A 280 9.74 12.94 -41.14
N PHE A 281 8.54 13.45 -40.82
CA PHE A 281 8.20 13.83 -39.43
C PHE A 281 7.96 12.60 -38.55
N SER A 282 7.47 11.48 -39.11
CA SER A 282 7.30 10.23 -38.36
C SER A 282 8.64 9.59 -37.94
N LEU A 283 9.72 9.80 -38.71
CA LEU A 283 11.04 9.28 -38.38
C LEU A 283 11.69 10.02 -37.20
N GLU A 284 11.46 11.32 -37.09
CA GLU A 284 12.02 12.17 -36.02
C GLU A 284 11.39 11.86 -34.66
N LEU A 285 10.08 11.64 -34.61
CA LEU A 285 9.34 11.24 -33.39
C LEU A 285 9.70 9.84 -32.88
N VAL A 286 9.99 8.88 -33.78
CA VAL A 286 10.41 7.53 -33.39
C VAL A 286 11.84 7.55 -32.83
N GLY A 287 12.72 8.38 -33.38
CA GLY A 287 14.09 8.57 -32.88
C GLY A 287 14.13 9.09 -31.43
N GLU A 288 13.30 10.09 -31.10
CA GLU A 288 13.24 10.62 -29.73
C GLU A 288 12.66 9.60 -28.72
N ALA A 289 11.66 8.81 -29.11
CA ALA A 289 11.06 7.80 -28.25
C ALA A 289 12.04 6.66 -27.92
N GLU A 290 12.83 6.24 -28.91
CA GLU A 290 13.82 5.18 -28.75
C GLU A 290 15.00 5.64 -27.85
N GLU A 291 15.45 6.89 -28.00
CA GLU A 291 16.48 7.47 -27.13
C GLU A 291 16.02 7.54 -25.67
N HIS A 292 14.76 7.92 -25.43
CA HIS A 292 14.20 8.01 -24.08
C HIS A 292 14.08 6.64 -23.40
N THR A 293 13.62 5.60 -24.11
CA THR A 293 13.60 4.22 -23.57
C THR A 293 14.98 3.67 -23.28
N THR A 294 15.98 4.02 -24.09
CA THR A 294 17.36 3.58 -23.89
C THR A 294 17.94 4.22 -22.62
N ARG A 295 17.76 5.53 -22.41
CA ARG A 295 18.18 6.22 -21.18
C ARG A 295 17.54 5.65 -19.92
N VAL A 296 16.24 5.32 -19.96
CA VAL A 296 15.52 4.72 -18.82
C VAL A 296 16.08 3.32 -18.49
N LYS A 297 16.33 2.47 -19.49
CA LYS A 297 16.94 1.15 -19.27
C LYS A 297 18.34 1.26 -18.67
N THR A 298 19.16 2.20 -19.15
CA THR A 298 20.50 2.44 -18.60
C THR A 298 20.45 2.98 -17.17
N GLY A 299 19.49 3.85 -16.86
CA GLY A 299 19.27 4.37 -15.51
C GLY A 299 18.84 3.27 -14.52
N LEU A 300 17.91 2.42 -14.93
CA LEU A 300 17.48 1.26 -14.12
C LEU A 300 18.61 0.26 -13.91
N ALA A 301 19.41 -0.04 -14.94
CA ALA A 301 20.56 -0.93 -14.82
C ALA A 301 21.59 -0.42 -13.80
N LYS A 302 21.85 0.90 -13.76
CA LYS A 302 22.70 1.54 -12.73
C LYS A 302 22.11 1.50 -11.33
N LEU A 303 20.79 1.65 -11.20
CA LEU A 303 20.11 1.50 -9.91
C LEU A 303 20.23 0.07 -9.37
N PHE A 304 20.01 -0.94 -10.23
CA PHE A 304 20.14 -2.34 -9.83
C PHE A 304 21.59 -2.75 -9.55
N SER A 305 22.60 -2.17 -10.21
CA SER A 305 24.00 -2.41 -9.84
C SER A 305 24.31 -1.82 -8.47
N ASN A 306 23.90 -0.57 -8.22
CA ASN A 306 24.15 0.09 -6.93
C ASN A 306 23.49 -0.63 -5.75
N VAL A 307 22.26 -1.12 -5.91
CA VAL A 307 21.60 -1.93 -4.87
C VAL A 307 22.36 -3.22 -4.59
N ARG A 308 22.87 -3.87 -5.64
CA ARG A 308 23.63 -5.13 -5.53
C ARG A 308 25.02 -4.92 -4.92
N ASP A 309 25.61 -3.75 -5.11
CA ASP A 309 26.89 -3.36 -4.49
C ASP A 309 26.70 -3.01 -3.01
N ILE A 310 25.57 -2.42 -2.63
CA ILE A 310 25.20 -2.17 -1.22
C ILE A 310 24.96 -3.50 -0.49
N GLU A 311 24.24 -4.45 -1.08
CA GLU A 311 24.05 -5.79 -0.50
C GLU A 311 25.37 -6.56 -0.32
N ARG A 312 26.37 -6.36 -1.20
CA ARG A 312 27.71 -6.98 -1.00
C ARG A 312 28.53 -6.32 0.09
N ALA A 313 28.37 -5.01 0.30
CA ALA A 313 29.10 -4.27 1.33
C ALA A 313 28.57 -4.58 2.75
N GLU A 314 27.32 -5.02 2.88
CA GLU A 314 26.69 -5.36 4.16
C GLU A 314 27.00 -6.80 4.63
N ILE A 315 27.57 -7.63 3.75
CA ILE A 315 27.92 -9.04 4.00
C ILE A 315 29.45 -9.24 4.21
N SER A 316 30.26 -8.18 4.04
CA SER A 316 31.71 -8.16 4.31
C SER A 316 32.01 -7.52 5.65
#